data_AF-A0A4W5JS02-F1
#
_entry.id   AF-A0A4W5JS02-F1
#
_cell.length_a   1.000
_cell.length_b   1.000
_cell.length_c   1.000
_cell.angle_alpha   90.00
_cell.angle_beta   90.00
_cell.angle_gamma   90.00
#
_symmetry.space_group_name_H-M   'P 1'
#
loop_
_entity.id
_entity.type
_entity.pdbx_description
1 polymer ?
#
loop_
_entity_poly.entity_id
_entity_poly.type
_entity_poly.pdbx_seq_one_letter_code
_entity_poly.pdbx_strand_id
1 'polypeptide(L)'
;MNLHQVLTGVVNPGDNCFSVGSINNQPFTAYASGCDIVILGSDFERLQIIPGAKHGNIQVGCLDCSLQGGQFSSSICTWCSTAAAGRTPRRILVLPHA
;
A
#
# COMPACT_ATOMS: atom_id res chain seq x y z
N MET A 1 -15.40 -14.68 16.57
CA MET A 1 -14.34 -15.45 15.88
C MET A 1 -13.12 -14.56 15.83
N ASN A 2 -12.03 -14.93 16.50
CA ASN A 2 -10.76 -14.23 16.31
C ASN A 2 -10.19 -14.69 14.97
N LEU A 3 -10.37 -13.87 13.94
CA LEU A 3 -9.72 -14.08 12.66
C LEU A 3 -8.22 -13.95 12.93
N HIS A 4 -7.52 -15.07 13.05
CA HIS A 4 -6.08 -15.05 12.87
C HIS A 4 -5.85 -14.55 11.45
N GLN A 5 -5.36 -13.32 11.36
CA GLN A 5 -5.07 -12.71 10.09
C GLN A 5 -3.87 -13.45 9.51
N VAL A 6 -4.14 -14.40 8.63
CA VAL A 6 -3.09 -14.98 7.79
C VAL A 6 -2.62 -13.83 6.91
N LEU A 7 -1.38 -13.37 7.09
CA LEU A 7 -0.69 -12.50 6.15
C LEU A 7 -0.42 -13.33 4.88
N THR A 8 -1.47 -13.57 4.10
CA THR A 8 -1.37 -14.28 2.83
C THR A 8 -0.77 -13.33 1.81
N GLY A 9 0.55 -13.41 1.61
CA GLY A 9 1.14 -12.75 0.47
C GLY A 9 2.66 -12.73 0.52
N VAL A 10 3.28 -13.57 -0.29
CA VAL A 10 4.66 -13.34 -0.75
C VAL A 10 4.64 -11.99 -1.49
N VAL A 11 5.66 -11.17 -1.27
CA VAL A 11 5.86 -9.94 -2.05
C VAL A 11 6.01 -10.32 -3.52
N ASN A 12 5.34 -9.59 -4.41
CA ASN A 12 5.50 -9.82 -5.84
C ASN A 12 6.99 -9.81 -6.25
N PRO A 13 7.40 -10.67 -7.21
CA PRO A 13 8.76 -10.62 -7.71
C PRO A 13 8.99 -9.33 -8.52
N GLY A 14 10.17 -8.74 -8.37
CA GLY A 14 10.58 -7.52 -9.08
C GLY A 14 11.18 -6.47 -8.14
N ASP A 15 11.75 -5.43 -8.73
CA ASP A 15 12.31 -4.30 -7.99
C ASP A 15 11.20 -3.43 -7.41
N ASN A 16 11.42 -2.86 -6.22
CA ASN A 16 10.51 -1.93 -5.56
C ASN A 16 9.07 -2.47 -5.38
N CYS A 17 8.90 -3.78 -5.15
CA CYS A 17 7.58 -4.36 -4.84
C CYS A 17 7.12 -4.10 -3.39
N PHE A 18 7.89 -3.34 -2.62
CA PHE A 18 7.50 -2.76 -1.34
C PHE A 18 8.10 -1.36 -1.20
N SER A 19 7.48 -0.54 -0.36
CA SER A 19 7.98 0.79 -0.02
C SER A 19 7.54 1.18 1.39
N VAL A 20 8.34 1.99 2.07
CA VAL A 20 8.05 2.50 3.41
C VAL A 20 7.67 3.97 3.29
N GLY A 21 6.50 4.31 3.79
CA GLY A 21 6.03 5.70 3.88
C GLY A 21 5.89 6.12 5.34
N SER A 22 5.44 7.36 5.54
CA SER A 22 5.12 7.88 6.87
C SER A 22 3.80 8.64 6.87
N ILE A 23 2.99 8.45 7.91
CA ILE A 23 1.77 9.20 8.20
C ILE A 23 1.90 9.69 9.64
N ASN A 24 1.81 11.00 9.89
CA ASN A 24 1.99 11.57 11.23
C ASN A 24 3.30 11.16 11.92
N ASN A 25 4.39 11.07 11.15
CA ASN A 25 5.70 10.57 11.60
C ASN A 25 5.70 9.11 12.07
N GLN A 26 4.60 8.37 11.89
CA GLN A 26 4.54 6.92 12.11
C GLN A 26 4.85 6.21 10.79
N PRO A 27 5.84 5.33 10.74
CA PRO A 27 6.15 4.59 9.53
C PRO A 27 5.05 3.58 9.21
N PHE A 28 4.86 3.31 7.92
CA PHE A 28 4.04 2.20 7.44
C PHE A 28 4.77 1.51 6.30
N THR A 29 4.51 0.22 6.12
CA THR A 29 5.04 -0.56 5.01
C THR A 29 3.91 -0.88 4.03
N ALA A 30 4.05 -0.48 2.77
CA ALA A 30 3.18 -0.94 1.70
C ALA A 30 3.91 -1.99 0.85
N TYR A 31 3.26 -3.10 0.54
CA TYR A 31 3.81 -4.11 -0.35
C TYR A 31 2.77 -4.68 -1.31
N ALA A 32 3.25 -5.13 -2.47
CA ALA A 32 2.43 -5.67 -3.54
C ALA A 32 2.24 -7.17 -3.33
N SER A 33 0.99 -7.64 -3.35
CA SER A 33 0.68 -9.05 -3.29
C SER A 33 -0.34 -9.40 -4.37
N GLY A 34 0.14 -10.04 -5.44
CA GLY A 34 -0.63 -10.22 -6.67
C GLY A 34 -1.10 -8.88 -7.22
N CYS A 35 -2.41 -8.70 -7.31
CA CYS A 35 -3.03 -7.44 -7.75
C CYS A 35 -3.41 -6.49 -6.60
N ASP A 36 -3.25 -6.94 -5.35
CA ASP A 36 -3.58 -6.17 -4.15
C ASP A 36 -2.35 -5.41 -3.64
N ILE A 37 -2.62 -4.35 -2.88
CA ILE A 37 -1.62 -3.62 -2.12
C ILE A 37 -1.99 -3.73 -0.66
N VAL A 38 -1.06 -4.25 0.13
CA VAL A 38 -1.22 -4.44 1.56
C VAL A 38 -0.44 -3.36 2.28
N ILE A 39 -1.08 -2.70 3.24
CA ILE A 39 -0.49 -1.65 4.06
C ILE A 39 -0.45 -2.14 5.50
N LEU A 40 0.76 -2.18 6.04
CA LEU A 40 1.06 -2.57 7.41
C LEU A 40 1.55 -1.37 8.20
N GLY A 41 1.20 -1.30 9.48
CA GLY A 41 1.78 -0.34 10.41
C GLY A 41 3.16 -0.76 10.87
N SER A 42 3.69 -0.01 11.84
CA SER A 42 5.02 -0.22 12.41
C SER A 42 5.20 -1.60 13.04
N ASP A 43 4.13 -2.18 13.60
CA ASP A 43 4.14 -3.46 14.30
C ASP A 43 3.73 -4.62 13.37
N PHE A 44 3.75 -4.40 12.05
CA PHE A 44 3.29 -5.33 11.01
C PHE A 44 1.80 -5.72 11.14
N GLU A 45 1.02 -4.94 11.88
CA GLU A 45 -0.42 -5.02 11.90
C GLU A 45 -1.01 -4.49 10.59
N ARG A 46 -2.03 -5.14 10.06
CA ARG A 46 -2.63 -4.72 8.79
C ARG A 46 -3.57 -3.55 9.01
N LEU A 47 -3.17 -2.39 8.49
CA LEU A 47 -3.97 -1.17 8.51
C LEU A 47 -4.99 -1.17 7.36
N GLN A 48 -4.57 -1.55 6.15
CA GLN A 48 -5.43 -1.47 4.98
C GLN A 48 -5.06 -2.52 3.92
N ILE A 49 -6.04 -2.94 3.13
CA ILE A 49 -5.81 -3.60 1.83
C ILE A 49 -6.51 -2.75 0.77
N ILE A 50 -5.79 -2.42 -0.29
CA ILE A 50 -6.36 -1.84 -1.51
C ILE A 50 -6.55 -2.99 -2.51
N PRO A 51 -7.80 -3.40 -2.77
CA PRO A 51 -8.05 -4.55 -3.63
C PRO A 51 -7.81 -4.22 -5.11
N GLY A 52 -7.06 -5.08 -5.80
CA GLY A 52 -6.81 -5.04 -7.23
C GLY A 52 -8.06 -5.30 -8.07
N ALA A 53 -9.09 -5.94 -7.49
CA ALA A 53 -10.39 -6.16 -8.14
C ALA A 53 -11.06 -4.88 -8.62
N LYS A 54 -10.85 -3.76 -7.92
CA LYS A 54 -11.34 -2.43 -8.34
C LYS A 54 -10.54 -1.81 -9.49
N HIS A 55 -9.41 -2.43 -9.84
CA HIS A 55 -8.42 -1.92 -10.77
C HIS A 55 -8.16 -2.88 -11.95
N GLY A 56 -9.05 -3.84 -12.18
CA GLY A 56 -8.97 -4.79 -13.28
C GLY A 56 -8.08 -6.02 -12.99
N ASN A 57 -7.80 -6.32 -11.72
CA ASN A 57 -6.98 -7.46 -11.28
C ASN A 57 -5.58 -7.49 -11.91
N ILE A 58 -5.03 -6.31 -12.20
CA ILE A 58 -3.70 -6.21 -12.80
C ILE A 58 -2.67 -6.34 -11.68
N GLN A 59 -1.70 -7.23 -11.87
CA GLN A 59 -0.61 -7.41 -10.93
C GLN A 59 0.18 -6.11 -10.74
N VAL A 60 0.42 -5.76 -9.48
CA VAL A 60 1.20 -4.58 -9.12
C VAL A 60 2.69 -4.93 -9.27
N GLY A 61 3.39 -4.21 -10.15
CA GLY A 61 4.79 -4.48 -10.48
C GLY A 61 5.79 -3.63 -9.71
N CYS A 62 5.39 -2.45 -9.22
CA CYS A 62 6.20 -1.64 -8.33
C CYS A 62 5.33 -0.74 -7.44
N LEU A 63 5.91 -0.32 -6.32
CA LEU A 63 5.34 0.53 -5.29
C LEU A 63 6.35 1.58 -4.85
N ASP A 64 5.90 2.82 -4.74
CA ASP A 64 6.69 3.93 -4.20
C ASP A 64 5.80 4.79 -3.31
N CYS A 65 6.10 4.86 -2.02
CA CYS A 65 5.32 5.60 -1.03
C CYS A 65 6.04 6.89 -0.65
N SER A 66 5.27 7.98 -0.58
CA SER A 66 5.81 9.28 -0.20
C SER A 66 6.24 9.26 1.27
N LEU A 67 7.43 9.82 1.53
CA LEU A 67 7.92 10.08 2.88
C LEU A 67 7.28 11.32 3.51
N GLN A 68 6.72 12.21 2.67
CA GLN A 68 6.01 13.40 3.09
C GLN A 68 4.50 13.18 2.93
N GLY A 69 3.80 13.15 4.06
CA GLY A 69 2.34 13.15 4.07
C GLY A 69 1.78 14.47 3.52
N GLY A 70 0.64 14.39 2.86
CA GLY A 70 -0.16 15.54 2.45
C GLY A 70 -1.43 15.64 3.29
N GLN A 71 -1.89 16.86 3.56
CA GLN A 71 -3.22 17.05 4.15
C GLN A 71 -4.28 17.03 3.03
N PHE A 72 -5.16 16.04 3.06
CA PHE A 72 -6.33 15.99 2.19
C PHE A 72 -7.57 15.96 3.08
N SER A 73 -8.41 16.99 2.98
CA SER A 73 -9.72 17.06 3.65
C SER A 73 -9.68 16.60 5.12
N SER A 74 -9.03 17.37 5.99
CA SER A 74 -8.93 17.14 7.45
C SER A 74 -8.21 15.84 7.91
N SER A 75 -7.65 15.04 6.99
CA SER A 75 -6.87 13.83 7.32
C SER A 75 -5.47 13.87 6.67
N ILE A 76 -4.44 13.52 7.45
CA ILE A 76 -3.07 13.39 6.94
C ILE A 76 -2.97 12.06 6.19
N CYS A 77 -2.80 12.15 4.88
CA CYS A 77 -2.79 11.01 3.98
C CYS A 77 -1.44 10.95 3.26
N THR A 78 -1.00 9.75 2.91
CA THR A 78 0.23 9.56 2.13
C THR A 78 -0.10 8.93 0.80
N TRP A 79 0.69 9.24 -0.23
CA TRP A 79 0.50 8.66 -1.56
C TRP A 79 1.41 7.46 -1.74
N CYS A 80 0.86 6.37 -2.28
CA CYS A 80 1.68 5.34 -2.92
C CYS A 80 1.42 5.35 -4.42
N SER A 81 2.48 5.45 -5.22
CA SER A 81 2.46 5.29 -6.66
C SER A 81 2.67 3.83 -7.00
N THR A 82 1.82 3.29 -7.87
CA THR A 82 1.88 1.88 -8.26
C THR A 82 1.88 1.78 -9.76
N ALA A 83 2.77 0.99 -10.36
CA ALA A 83 2.71 0.69 -11.77
C ALA A 83 2.68 -0.82 -12.00
N ALA A 84 1.96 -1.23 -13.05
CA ALA A 84 2.13 -2.53 -13.66
C ALA A 84 3.15 -2.39 -14.80
N ALA A 85 3.88 -3.45 -15.13
CA ALA A 85 4.87 -3.43 -16.21
C ALA A 85 4.28 -2.82 -17.50
N GLY A 86 4.91 -1.76 -18.01
CA GLY A 86 4.50 -1.07 -19.23
C GLY A 86 3.25 -0.18 -19.12
N ARG A 87 2.75 0.11 -17.91
CA ARG A 87 1.61 1.04 -17.69
C ARG A 87 2.01 2.30 -16.94
N THR A 88 1.23 3.36 -17.13
CA THR A 88 1.39 4.62 -16.41
C THR A 88 1.16 4.41 -14.90
N PRO A 89 1.98 5.03 -14.03
CA PRO A 89 1.82 4.94 -12.59
C PRO A 89 0.47 5.51 -12.13
N ARG A 90 -0.17 4.83 -11.19
CA ARG A 90 -1.39 5.29 -10.53
C ARG A 90 -1.05 5.74 -9.11
N ARG A 91 -1.52 6.91 -8.71
CA ARG A 91 -1.42 7.40 -7.33
C ARG A 91 -2.62 6.89 -6.54
N ILE A 92 -2.34 6.24 -5.41
CA ILE A 92 -3.35 5.74 -4.48
C ILE A 92 -3.16 6.46 -3.15
N LEU A 93 -4.27 6.96 -2.61
CA LEU A 93 -4.30 7.65 -1.32
C LEU A 93 -4.36 6.60 -0.21
N VAL A 94 -3.36 6.62 0.67
CA VAL A 94 -3.32 5.88 1.93
C VAL A 94 -3.91 6.79 2.99
N LEU A 95 -5.03 6.37 3.58
CA LEU A 95 -5.70 7.11 4.64
C LEU A 95 -5.13 6.70 6.01
N PRO A 96 -5.02 7.64 6.97
CA PRO A 96 -4.77 7.27 8.34
C PRO A 96 -5.95 6.42 8.84
N HIS A 97 -5.66 5.43 9.67
CA HIS A 97 -6.68 4.62 10.32
C HIS A 97 -7.68 5.56 11.03
N ALA A 98 -8.99 5.36 10.79
CA ALA A 98 -10.05 6.06 11.52
C ALA A 98 -10.26 5.45 12.91
#